data_AF-A0A3E0CB20-F1
#
_entry.id   AF-A0A3E0CB20-F1
#
_cell.length_a   1.000
_cell.length_b   1.000
_cell.length_c   1.000
_cell.angle_alpha   90.00
_cell.angle_beta   90.00
_cell.angle_gamma   90.00
#
_symmetry.space_group_name_H-M   'P 1'
#
loop_
_entity.id
_entity.type
_entity.pdbx_description
1 polymer ?
#
loop_
_entity_poly.entity_id
_entity_poly.type
_entity_poly.pdbx_seq_one_letter_code
_entity_poly.pdbx_strand_id
1 'polypeptide(L)'
;MSIYMSSGAEMVLLERWSIRQSDKGERHFVGYDILACDGRVSTPIRSFDPVTRTATTASGSKYQLVGRAGRDSDGEYVWSIASKAWGIGVWTDVTPDLVPDWRSALPLADDDYSDSGSSNVSGTTD
;
A
#
# COMPACT_ATOMS: atom_id res chain seq x y z
N MET A 1 -15.97 3.31 -22.68
CA MET A 1 -14.49 3.21 -22.54
C MET A 1 -14.00 4.55 -22.02
N SER A 2 -13.84 4.69 -20.70
CA SER A 2 -13.37 5.93 -20.08
C SER A 2 -11.85 5.90 -20.00
N ILE A 3 -11.24 6.79 -20.78
CA ILE A 3 -9.83 7.15 -20.76
C ILE A 3 -9.59 8.17 -19.64
N TYR A 4 -9.20 7.72 -18.44
CA TYR A 4 -8.68 8.66 -17.44
C TYR A 4 -7.18 8.86 -17.68
N MET A 5 -6.85 9.75 -18.62
CA MET A 5 -5.65 10.57 -18.47
C MET A 5 -6.00 11.70 -17.51
N SER A 6 -5.58 11.60 -16.25
CA SER A 6 -5.53 12.72 -15.32
C SER A 6 -4.15 12.71 -14.66
N SER A 7 -3.27 13.51 -15.24
CA SER A 7 -2.02 13.94 -14.63
C SER A 7 -2.34 14.76 -13.38
N GLY A 8 -2.03 14.21 -12.20
CA GLY A 8 -2.27 14.88 -10.92
C GLY A 8 -2.04 13.94 -9.74
N ALA A 9 -0.77 13.68 -9.40
CA ALA A 9 -0.33 12.80 -8.31
C ALA A 9 -0.82 11.35 -8.43
N GLU A 10 -0.13 10.56 -9.26
CA GLU A 10 -0.25 9.10 -9.29
C GLU A 10 0.10 8.54 -7.90
N MET A 11 -0.94 8.28 -7.12
CA MET A 11 -0.83 7.71 -5.78
C MET A 11 -0.83 6.20 -5.92
N VAL A 12 0.15 5.56 -5.30
CA VAL A 12 0.31 4.11 -5.26
C VAL A 12 -0.36 3.57 -4.00
N LEU A 13 -1.32 2.66 -4.16
CA LEU A 13 -1.98 2.00 -3.03
C LEU A 13 -1.36 0.63 -2.82
N LEU A 14 -0.76 0.44 -1.64
CA LEU A 14 0.00 -0.76 -1.33
C LEU A 14 -0.68 -1.61 -0.25
N GLU A 15 -0.87 -2.88 -0.57
CA GLU A 15 -1.32 -3.94 0.35
C GLU A 15 -0.23 -4.96 0.59
N ARG A 16 -0.42 -5.78 1.64
CA ARG A 16 0.50 -6.88 2.02
C ARG A 16 1.94 -6.36 2.00
N TRP A 17 2.11 -5.19 2.61
CA TRP A 17 3.28 -4.35 2.45
C TRP A 17 4.26 -4.58 3.61
N SER A 18 5.52 -4.27 3.34
CA SER A 18 6.60 -4.22 4.33
C SER A 18 7.52 -3.04 4.04
N ILE A 19 8.12 -2.48 5.09
CA ILE A 19 9.15 -1.44 5.01
C ILE A 19 10.50 -2.11 5.27
N ARG A 20 11.36 -2.13 4.25
CA ARG A 20 12.68 -2.75 4.33
C ARG A 20 13.75 -1.70 4.40
N GLN A 21 14.61 -1.80 5.41
CA GLN A 21 15.81 -0.98 5.51
C GLN A 21 17.00 -1.76 4.95
N SER A 22 17.70 -1.17 3.98
CA SER A 22 18.93 -1.71 3.41
C SER A 22 20.14 -1.49 4.33
N ASP A 23 21.22 -2.21 4.07
CA ASP A 23 22.56 -1.98 4.61
C ASP A 23 23.12 -0.57 4.35
N LYS A 24 22.58 0.12 3.35
CA LYS A 24 22.88 1.53 3.05
C LYS A 24 22.07 2.53 3.90
N GLY A 25 21.16 2.04 4.74
CA GLY A 25 20.27 2.86 5.58
C GLY A 25 19.05 3.41 4.84
N GLU A 26 18.86 3.05 3.56
CA GLU A 26 17.71 3.46 2.77
C GLU A 26 16.51 2.57 3.10
N ARG A 27 15.32 3.18 3.15
CA ARG A 27 14.07 2.46 3.40
C ARG A 27 13.24 2.36 2.13
N HIS A 28 12.64 1.20 1.89
CA HIS A 28 11.85 0.91 0.70
C HIS A 28 10.54 0.24 1.08
N PHE A 29 9.46 0.58 0.39
CA PHE A 29 8.23 -0.21 0.45
C PHE A 29 8.31 -1.39 -0.49
N VAL A 30 7.80 -2.52 -0.04
CA VAL A 30 7.64 -3.75 -0.84
C VAL A 30 6.26 -4.31 -0.57
N GLY A 31 5.49 -4.63 -1.61
CA GLY A 31 4.19 -5.27 -1.47
C GLY A 31 3.46 -5.36 -2.80
N TYR A 32 2.13 -5.39 -2.74
CA TYR A 32 1.26 -5.48 -3.91
C TYR A 32 0.58 -4.13 -4.18
N ASP A 33 0.70 -3.61 -5.40
CA ASP A 33 -0.02 -2.43 -5.87
C ASP A 33 -1.43 -2.83 -6.33
N ILE A 34 -2.44 -2.35 -5.63
CA ILE A 34 -3.84 -2.70 -5.91
C ILE A 34 -4.32 -2.10 -7.23
N LEU A 35 -3.81 -0.92 -7.60
CA LEU A 35 -4.26 -0.20 -8.78
C LEU A 35 -3.65 -0.81 -10.05
N ALA A 36 -2.37 -1.17 -9.99
CA ALA A 36 -1.65 -1.80 -11.09
C ALA A 36 -1.80 -3.33 -11.13
N CYS A 37 -2.28 -3.94 -10.04
CA CYS A 37 -2.41 -5.38 -9.85
C CYS A 37 -1.09 -6.16 -9.98
N ASP A 38 0.01 -5.58 -9.50
CA ASP A 38 1.35 -6.18 -9.58
C ASP A 38 2.17 -6.03 -8.29
N GLY A 39 3.25 -6.82 -8.20
CA GLY A 39 4.24 -6.66 -7.14
C GLY A 39 5.06 -5.39 -7.36
N ARG A 40 5.21 -4.57 -6.31
CA ARG A 40 5.86 -3.26 -6.41
C ARG A 40 6.90 -3.04 -5.33
N VAL A 41 7.99 -2.37 -5.73
CA VAL A 41 9.05 -1.89 -4.85
C VAL A 41 9.26 -0.41 -5.07
N SER A 42 9.30 0.36 -3.99
CA SER A 42 9.53 1.80 -4.05
C SER A 42 11.02 2.15 -4.15
N THR A 43 11.32 3.31 -4.74
CA THR A 43 12.59 4.01 -4.52
C THR A 43 12.73 4.43 -3.04
N PRO A 44 13.92 4.89 -2.59
CA PRO A 44 14.12 5.26 -1.19
C PRO A 44 13.04 6.19 -0.67
N ILE A 45 12.48 5.87 0.50
CA ILE A 45 11.45 6.65 1.17
C ILE A 45 12.09 7.95 1.66
N ARG A 46 11.52 9.09 1.26
CA ARG A 46 11.97 10.41 1.65
C ARG A 46 11.24 10.91 2.90
N SER A 47 9.93 10.68 2.96
CA SER A 47 9.10 10.99 4.12
C SER A 47 8.03 9.93 4.26
N PHE A 48 7.70 9.60 5.50
CA PHE A 48 6.65 8.65 5.84
C PHE A 48 5.95 9.13 7.10
N ASP A 49 4.63 9.21 7.03
CA ASP A 49 3.75 9.44 8.17
C ASP A 49 3.10 8.11 8.57
N PRO A 50 3.48 7.51 9.71
CA PRO A 50 2.93 6.23 10.15
C PRO A 50 1.47 6.31 10.61
N VAL A 51 0.96 7.51 10.92
CA VAL A 51 -0.43 7.70 11.37
C VAL A 51 -1.38 7.60 10.19
N THR A 52 -1.13 8.39 9.15
CA THR A 52 -1.91 8.35 7.91
C THR A 52 -1.48 7.22 6.97
N ARG A 53 -0.34 6.58 7.26
CA ARG A 53 0.36 5.60 6.42
C ARG A 53 0.60 6.12 5.00
N THR A 54 0.94 7.39 4.89
CA THR A 54 1.28 8.03 3.62
C THR A 54 2.76 8.32 3.53
N ALA A 55 3.33 8.25 2.33
CA ALA A 55 4.73 8.54 2.10
C ALA A 55 5.00 9.20 0.76
N THR A 56 6.17 9.81 0.67
CA THR A 56 6.77 10.22 -0.59
C THR A 56 8.14 9.58 -0.75
N THR A 57 8.47 9.16 -1.97
CA THR A 57 9.76 8.57 -2.30
C THR A 57 10.70 9.59 -2.91
N ALA A 58 11.98 9.23 -3.04
CA ALA A 58 13.00 10.04 -3.69
C ALA A 58 12.68 10.39 -5.15
N SER A 59 11.92 9.53 -5.85
CA SER A 59 11.43 9.81 -7.22
C SER A 59 10.23 10.77 -7.26
N GLY A 60 9.67 11.16 -6.11
CA GLY A 60 8.50 12.03 -6.01
C GLY A 60 7.16 11.31 -6.05
N SER A 61 7.15 9.98 -6.13
CA SER A 61 5.93 9.18 -6.12
C SER A 61 5.28 9.21 -4.73
N LYS A 62 3.94 9.24 -4.67
CA LYS A 62 3.17 9.22 -3.42
C LYS A 62 2.64 7.81 -3.16
N TYR A 63 2.73 7.37 -1.92
CA TYR A 63 2.31 6.04 -1.48
C TYR A 63 1.30 6.15 -0.35
N GLN A 64 0.32 5.26 -0.33
CA GLN A 64 -0.59 5.06 0.79
C GLN A 64 -0.69 3.56 1.11
N LEU A 65 -0.49 3.20 2.37
CA LEU A 65 -0.51 1.81 2.82
C LEU A 65 -1.87 1.51 3.46
N VAL A 66 -2.73 0.83 2.72
CA VAL A 66 -4.16 0.70 3.07
C VAL A 66 -4.47 -0.65 3.73
N GLY A 67 -3.83 -1.73 3.28
CA GLY A 67 -4.05 -3.07 3.84
C GLY A 67 -3.23 -3.39 5.08
N ARG A 68 -3.39 -4.64 5.54
CA ARG A 68 -2.51 -5.22 6.56
C ARG A 68 -1.09 -5.33 5.99
N ALA A 69 -0.10 -4.98 6.80
CA ALA A 69 1.27 -5.32 6.46
C ALA A 69 1.46 -6.85 6.45
N GLY A 70 2.38 -7.30 5.61
CA GLY A 70 2.63 -8.70 5.36
C GLY A 70 3.64 -8.89 4.26
N ARG A 71 3.84 -10.16 3.87
CA ARG A 71 4.61 -10.51 2.69
C ARG A 71 3.66 -10.89 1.56
N ASP A 72 3.99 -10.41 0.38
CA ASP A 72 3.33 -10.77 -0.87
C ASP A 72 4.33 -11.42 -1.81
N SER A 73 3.96 -12.51 -2.48
CA SER A 73 4.88 -13.25 -3.35
C SER A 73 5.39 -12.43 -4.52
N ASP A 74 4.55 -11.58 -5.11
CA ASP A 74 4.94 -10.75 -6.24
C ASP A 74 5.82 -9.59 -5.76
N GLY A 75 5.49 -9.02 -4.60
CA GLY A 75 6.34 -8.05 -3.92
C GLY A 75 7.74 -8.62 -3.61
N GLU A 76 7.83 -9.84 -3.09
CA GLU A 76 9.11 -10.51 -2.83
C GLU A 76 9.90 -10.77 -4.12
N TYR A 77 9.22 -11.18 -5.19
CA TYR A 77 9.85 -11.41 -6.49
C TYR A 77 10.49 -10.10 -7.01
N VAL A 78 9.73 -9.00 -7.01
CA VAL A 78 10.23 -7.69 -7.47
C VAL A 78 11.34 -7.19 -6.56
N TRP A 79 11.24 -7.38 -5.24
CA TRP A 79 12.31 -7.05 -4.30
C TRP A 79 13.60 -7.83 -4.59
N SER A 80 13.52 -9.11 -4.90
CA SER A 80 14.69 -9.93 -5.20
C SER A 80 15.47 -9.44 -6.42
N ILE A 81 14.78 -8.83 -7.38
CA ILE A 81 15.39 -8.25 -8.59
C ILE A 81 15.93 -6.86 -8.28
N ALA A 82 15.12 -6.00 -7.64
CA ALA A 82 15.49 -4.63 -7.32
C ALA A 82 16.70 -4.55 -6.37
N SER A 83 16.70 -5.37 -5.31
CA SER A 83 17.83 -5.45 -4.36
C SER A 83 19.14 -5.82 -5.05
N LYS A 84 19.13 -6.77 -5.99
CA LYS A 84 20.30 -7.11 -6.81
C LYS A 84 20.74 -5.96 -7.70
N ALA A 85 19.79 -5.32 -8.40
CA ALA A 85 20.08 -4.20 -9.29
C ALA A 85 20.67 -2.99 -8.54
N TRP A 86 20.23 -2.76 -7.29
CA TRP A 86 20.72 -1.66 -6.44
C TRP A 86 21.91 -2.06 -5.56
N GLY A 87 22.39 -3.31 -5.64
CA GLY A 87 23.49 -3.81 -4.83
C GLY A 87 23.21 -3.73 -3.31
N ILE A 88 21.99 -4.09 -2.90
CA ILE A 88 21.60 -4.24 -1.49
C ILE A 88 21.90 -5.70 -1.09
N GLY A 89 22.90 -5.88 -0.23
CA GLY A 89 23.33 -7.22 0.20
C GLY A 89 22.55 -7.73 1.41
N VAL A 90 22.26 -6.83 2.35
CA VAL A 90 21.52 -7.14 3.57
C VAL A 90 20.37 -6.15 3.74
N TRP A 91 19.25 -6.62 4.26
CA TRP A 91 18.11 -5.79 4.62
C TRP A 91 17.39 -6.34 5.85
N THR A 92 16.68 -5.47 6.56
CA THR A 92 15.86 -5.80 7.72
C THR A 92 14.45 -5.27 7.53
N ASP A 93 13.45 -6.02 7.98
CA ASP A 93 12.07 -5.53 8.05
C ASP A 93 11.91 -4.62 9.27
N VAL A 94 11.68 -3.33 9.01
CA VAL A 94 11.48 -2.28 10.03
C VAL A 94 10.01 -1.84 10.12
N THR A 95 9.11 -2.59 9.49
CA THR A 95 7.66 -2.38 9.61
C THR A 95 7.17 -2.30 11.06
N PRO A 96 7.53 -3.25 11.97
CA PRO A 96 7.01 -3.21 13.34
C PRO A 96 7.51 -2.00 14.14
N ASP A 97 8.71 -1.50 13.83
CA ASP A 97 9.29 -0.34 14.51
C ASP A 97 8.64 0.97 14.07
N LEU A 98 8.24 1.07 12.79
CA LEU A 98 7.70 2.29 12.20
C LEU A 98 6.18 2.39 12.32
N VAL A 99 5.47 1.27 12.28
CA VAL A 99 4.00 1.24 12.33
C VAL A 99 3.58 0.22 13.38
N PRO A 100 3.37 0.62 14.65
CA PRO A 100 3.02 -0.31 15.73
C PRO A 100 1.76 -1.13 15.43
N ASP A 101 0.77 -0.50 14.78
CA ASP A 101 -0.51 -1.12 14.41
C ASP A 101 -0.52 -1.74 13.01
N TRP A 102 0.65 -2.17 12.50
CA TRP A 102 0.82 -2.69 11.14
C TRP A 102 -0.09 -3.88 10.79
N ARG A 103 -0.57 -4.62 11.79
CA ARG A 103 -1.52 -5.74 11.63
C ARG A 103 -2.96 -5.31 11.42
N SER A 104 -3.31 -4.07 11.77
CA SER A 104 -4.63 -3.51 11.57
C SER A 104 -4.70 -2.91 10.16
N ALA A 105 -5.69 -3.32 9.36
CA ALA A 105 -5.96 -2.64 8.09
C ALA A 105 -6.39 -1.20 8.39
N LEU A 106 -5.91 -0.23 7.60
CA LEU A 106 -6.62 1.05 7.57
C LEU A 106 -7.90 0.80 6.78
N PRO A 107 -9.08 1.18 7.30
CA PRO A 107 -10.25 1.24 6.45
C PRO A 107 -9.91 2.14 5.26
N LEU A 108 -10.08 1.63 4.03
CA LEU A 108 -10.24 2.50 2.87
C LEU A 108 -11.39 3.42 3.27
N ALA A 109 -11.16 4.74 3.31
CA ALA A 109 -12.16 5.69 3.77
C ALA A 109 -13.50 5.37 3.11
N ASP A 110 -14.52 5.25 3.94
CA ASP A 110 -15.73 4.47 3.72
C ASP A 110 -16.30 4.54 2.30
N ASP A 111 -16.70 3.37 1.80
CA ASP A 111 -17.67 3.23 0.74
C ASP A 111 -18.93 4.05 1.10
N ASP A 112 -19.05 5.27 0.58
CA ASP A 112 -20.33 6.00 0.49
C ASP A 112 -21.23 5.33 -0.57
N TYR A 113 -21.38 4.01 -0.48
CA TYR A 113 -22.39 3.24 -1.18
C TYR A 113 -23.48 2.87 -0.16
N SER A 114 -24.18 3.91 0.32
CA SER A 114 -25.45 3.74 0.99
C SER A 114 -26.43 3.11 -0.01
N ASP A 115 -26.64 1.81 0.15
CA ASP A 115 -27.70 1.03 -0.49
C ASP A 115 -29.04 1.75 -0.27
N SER A 116 -29.47 2.47 -1.31
CA SER A 116 -30.73 3.20 -1.31
C SER A 116 -31.83 2.26 -1.78
N GLY A 117 -32.47 1.61 -0.82
CA GLY A 117 -33.88 1.28 -0.91
C GLY A 117 -34.22 -0.12 -1.38
N SER A 118 -34.69 -0.94 -0.45
CA SER A 118 -35.83 -1.83 -0.70
C SER A 118 -36.64 -2.00 0.58
N SER A 119 -37.58 -1.08 0.75
CA SER A 119 -38.70 -1.20 1.68
C SER A 119 -39.62 -2.34 1.22
N ASN A 120 -39.60 -3.48 1.89
CA ASN A 120 -40.71 -4.43 1.83
C ASN A 120 -41.43 -4.42 3.18
N VAL A 121 -42.43 -3.55 3.27
CA VAL A 121 -43.52 -3.71 4.22
C VAL A 121 -44.36 -4.89 3.76
N SER A 122 -44.46 -5.93 4.58
CA SER A 122 -45.51 -6.94 4.46
C SER A 122 -45.71 -7.57 5.84
N GLY A 123 -46.41 -6.81 6.69
CA GLY A 123 -47.17 -7.37 7.79
C GLY A 123 -48.63 -6.98 7.55
N THR A 124 -49.49 -7.97 7.33
CA THR A 124 -50.76 -8.12 8.05
C THR A 124 -51.30 -9.51 7.74
N THR A 125 -51.25 -10.32 8.78
CA THR A 125 -52.07 -11.51 9.01
C THR A 125 -53.41 -10.99 9.54
N ASP A 126 -54.52 -11.27 8.87
CA ASP A 126 -55.76 -11.91 9.38
C ASP A 126 -56.78 -12.06 8.24
#